data_AF-A0A0N0V0Q8-F1
#
_entry.id   AF-A0A0N0V0Q8-F1
#
_cell.length_a   1.000
_cell.length_b   1.000
_cell.length_c   1.000
_cell.angle_alpha   90.00
_cell.angle_beta   90.00
_cell.angle_gamma   90.00
#
_symmetry.space_group_name_H-M   'P 1'
#
loop_
_entity.id
_entity.type
_entity.pdbx_description
1 polymer ?
#
loop_
_entity_poly.entity_id
_entity_poly.type
_entity_poly.pdbx_seq_one_letter_code
_entity_poly.pdbx_strand_id
1 'polypeptide(L)'
;MDDSYTTSLVIRTISAKTKIQQDIEHCNIVDEQLQAAINFSLGKTAFEPVTTRDIQRLRYLNASKFNITDLSGLEKANNLEYIDLRDNQSIKNLFEILNQLPCLKLSQSGTTLIKD
;
A
#
# COMPACT_ATOMS: atom_id res chain seq x y z
N MET A 1 -2.74 -31.58 42.25
CA MET A 1 -2.28 -31.90 40.88
C MET A 1 -2.36 -30.59 40.14
N ASP A 2 -1.21 -30.08 39.71
CA ASP A 2 -0.97 -28.66 39.46
C ASP A 2 -1.23 -28.30 38.00
N ASP A 3 -2.33 -27.60 37.73
CA ASP A 3 -2.76 -27.13 36.40
C ASP A 3 -1.87 -26.01 35.80
N SER A 4 -0.72 -25.70 36.41
CA SER A 4 0.17 -24.58 36.04
C SER A 4 0.99 -24.82 34.76
N TYR A 5 1.18 -26.09 34.36
CA TYR A 5 1.96 -26.44 33.17
C TYR A 5 1.19 -26.27 31.86
N THR A 6 -0.14 -26.47 31.88
CA THR A 6 -0.98 -26.39 30.68
C THR A 6 -0.96 -24.98 30.10
N THR A 7 -1.05 -23.96 30.95
CA THR A 7 -1.03 -22.53 30.55
C THR A 7 0.31 -22.14 29.92
N SER A 8 1.42 -22.66 30.44
CA SER A 8 2.77 -22.34 29.95
C SER A 8 3.07 -22.95 28.58
N LEU A 9 2.60 -24.19 28.32
CA LEU A 9 2.70 -24.80 27.00
C LEU A 9 1.81 -24.10 25.99
N VAL A 10 0.53 -23.85 26.29
CA VAL A 10 -0.38 -23.19 25.33
C VAL A 10 0.09 -21.78 24.97
N ILE A 11 0.61 -20.99 25.93
CA ILE A 11 1.13 -19.64 25.65
C ILE A 11 2.37 -19.69 24.75
N ARG A 12 3.26 -20.68 24.91
CA ARG A 12 4.46 -20.82 24.04
C ARG A 12 4.11 -21.31 22.64
N THR A 13 3.16 -22.24 22.50
CA THR A 13 2.71 -22.71 21.19
C THR A 13 1.93 -21.62 20.44
N ILE A 14 1.11 -20.83 21.14
CA ILE A 14 0.41 -19.68 20.55
C ILE A 14 1.42 -18.60 20.15
N SER A 15 2.38 -18.24 21.02
CA SER A 15 3.40 -17.23 20.71
C SER A 15 4.31 -17.61 19.54
N ALA A 16 4.61 -18.90 19.35
CA ALA A 16 5.38 -19.37 18.20
C ALA A 16 4.56 -19.36 16.90
N LYS A 17 3.23 -19.58 16.96
CA LYS A 17 2.34 -19.47 15.80
C LYS A 17 2.02 -18.01 15.45
N THR A 18 2.05 -17.10 16.42
CA THR A 18 1.86 -15.66 16.19
C THR A 18 3.04 -15.02 15.45
N LYS A 19 4.26 -15.56 15.58
CA LYS A 19 5.45 -15.11 14.84
C LYS A 19 5.40 -15.35 13.33
N ILE A 20 4.41 -16.08 12.81
CA ILE A 20 4.21 -16.28 11.37
C ILE A 20 3.21 -15.26 10.79
N GLN A 21 2.45 -14.53 11.63
CA GLN A 21 1.41 -13.61 11.16
C GLN A 21 1.75 -12.12 11.32
N GLN A 22 2.92 -11.79 11.88
CA GLN A 22 3.28 -10.40 12.20
C GLN A 22 4.03 -9.68 11.05
N ASP A 23 4.10 -10.29 9.86
CA ASP A 23 4.48 -9.62 8.61
C ASP A 23 3.24 -9.30 7.75
N ILE A 24 2.05 -9.18 8.36
CA ILE A 24 1.00 -8.37 7.73
C ILE A 24 1.19 -6.94 8.21
N GLU A 25 2.30 -6.33 7.78
CA GLU A 25 2.37 -4.90 7.67
C GLU A 25 1.26 -4.50 6.68
N HIS A 26 0.04 -4.30 7.18
CA HIS A 26 -1.05 -3.77 6.38
C HIS A 26 -0.58 -2.40 5.90
N CYS A 27 -0.49 -2.21 4.59
CA CYS A 27 -0.49 -0.86 4.07
C CYS A 27 -1.87 -0.31 4.41
N ASN A 28 -1.91 0.80 5.15
CA ASN A 28 -3.16 1.44 5.55
C ASN A 28 -3.75 2.21 4.35
N ILE A 29 -4.17 1.47 3.33
CA ILE A 29 -4.87 1.98 2.15
C ILE A 29 -6.33 2.16 2.57
N VAL A 30 -6.72 3.40 2.87
CA VAL A 30 -8.09 3.73 3.31
C VAL A 30 -9.05 3.95 2.14
N ASP A 31 -8.51 4.26 0.96
CA ASP A 31 -9.27 4.51 -0.25
C ASP A 31 -9.45 3.22 -1.05
N GLU A 32 -10.69 2.76 -1.14
CA GLU A 32 -11.06 1.53 -1.86
C GLU A 32 -10.69 1.60 -3.35
N GLN A 33 -10.72 2.79 -3.95
CA GLN A 33 -10.37 2.98 -5.35
C GLN A 33 -8.86 2.91 -5.57
N LEU A 34 -8.08 3.42 -4.62
CA LEU A 34 -6.63 3.23 -4.61
C LEU A 34 -6.28 1.75 -4.45
N GLN A 35 -6.96 1.05 -3.53
CA GLN A 35 -6.78 -0.40 -3.36
C GLN A 35 -7.10 -1.14 -4.66
N ALA A 36 -8.22 -0.81 -5.31
CA ALA A 36 -8.61 -1.40 -6.58
C ALA A 36 -7.57 -1.14 -7.69
N ALA A 37 -7.01 0.08 -7.78
CA ALA A 37 -5.97 0.42 -8.75
C ALA A 37 -4.66 -0.34 -8.51
N ILE A 38 -4.26 -0.49 -7.25
CA ILE A 38 -3.09 -1.28 -6.86
C ILE A 38 -3.31 -2.75 -7.21
N ASN A 39 -4.45 -3.31 -6.82
CA ASN A 39 -4.79 -4.70 -7.12
C ASN A 39 -4.85 -4.96 -8.62
N PHE A 40 -5.45 -4.06 -9.38
CA PHE A 40 -5.46 -4.12 -10.84
C PHE A 40 -4.04 -4.14 -11.42
N SER A 41 -3.15 -3.28 -10.92
CA SER A 41 -1.74 -3.24 -11.35
C SER A 41 -0.94 -4.49 -10.96
N LEU A 42 -1.37 -5.20 -9.91
CA LEU A 42 -0.76 -6.46 -9.45
C LEU A 42 -1.42 -7.71 -10.03
N GLY A 43 -2.47 -7.58 -10.83
CA GLY A 43 -3.25 -8.71 -11.35
C GLY A 43 -4.07 -9.45 -10.28
N LYS A 44 -4.38 -8.77 -9.17
CA LYS A 44 -5.19 -9.26 -8.06
C LYS A 44 -6.66 -8.87 -8.21
N THR A 45 -7.53 -9.51 -7.43
CA THR A 45 -8.94 -9.10 -7.36
C THR A 45 -9.06 -7.76 -6.63
N ALA A 46 -10.05 -6.93 -6.99
CA ALA A 46 -10.16 -5.56 -6.48
C ALA A 46 -10.21 -5.46 -4.94
N PHE A 47 -10.79 -6.45 -4.28
CA PHE A 47 -11.00 -6.47 -2.83
C PHE A 47 -9.93 -7.27 -2.05
N GLU A 48 -8.91 -7.79 -2.73
CA GLU A 48 -7.84 -8.50 -2.04
C GLU A 48 -7.03 -7.54 -1.17
N PRO A 49 -6.69 -7.90 0.08
CA PRO A 49 -5.88 -7.04 0.92
C PRO A 49 -4.50 -6.81 0.28
N VAL A 50 -4.10 -5.55 0.19
CA VAL A 50 -2.78 -5.16 -0.29
C VAL A 50 -1.80 -5.19 0.89
N THR A 51 -0.77 -6.01 0.78
CA THR A 51 0.28 -6.11 1.80
C THR A 51 1.39 -5.08 1.56
N THR A 52 2.20 -4.77 2.57
CA THR A 52 3.39 -3.92 2.38
C THR A 52 4.35 -4.51 1.33
N ARG A 53 4.50 -5.83 1.26
CA ARG A 53 5.31 -6.49 0.21
C ARG A 53 4.77 -6.21 -1.19
N ASP A 54 3.46 -6.18 -1.36
CA ASP A 54 2.82 -5.86 -2.63
C ASP A 54 3.16 -4.41 -3.06
N ILE A 55 2.99 -3.46 -2.14
CA ILE A 55 3.30 -2.04 -2.38
C ILE A 55 4.79 -1.83 -2.67
N GLN A 56 5.67 -2.50 -1.93
CA GLN A 56 7.12 -2.40 -2.15
C GLN A 56 7.57 -2.98 -3.49
N ARG A 57 6.84 -3.94 -4.07
CA ARG A 57 7.15 -4.49 -5.41
C ARG A 57 6.64 -3.63 -6.56
N LEU A 58 5.80 -2.65 -6.25
CA LEU A 58 5.07 -1.87 -7.23
C LEU A 58 6.01 -0.81 -7.84
N ARG A 59 6.37 -1.00 -9.12
CA ARG A 59 7.21 -0.05 -9.87
C ARG A 59 6.40 0.90 -10.75
N TYR A 60 5.25 0.44 -11.21
CA TYR A 60 4.33 1.19 -12.08
C TYR A 60 2.91 1.03 -11.54
N LEU A 61 2.22 2.13 -11.27
CA LEU A 61 0.82 2.14 -10.86
C LEU A 61 -0.02 2.88 -11.91
N ASN A 62 -0.90 2.17 -12.59
CA ASN A 62 -1.91 2.82 -13.43
C ASN A 62 -3.20 2.96 -12.61
N ALA A 63 -3.45 4.19 -12.17
CA ALA A 63 -4.59 4.57 -11.35
C ALA A 63 -5.43 5.64 -12.05
N SER A 64 -5.35 5.73 -13.38
CA SER A 64 -6.12 6.72 -14.14
C SER A 64 -7.62 6.42 -14.11
N LYS A 65 -8.46 7.44 -13.91
CA LYS A 65 -9.93 7.34 -13.86
C LYS A 65 -10.49 6.47 -12.72
N PHE A 66 -9.70 6.21 -11.68
CA PHE A 66 -10.19 5.45 -10.53
C PHE A 66 -11.02 6.30 -9.55
N ASN A 67 -11.10 7.61 -9.75
CA ASN A 67 -11.77 8.55 -8.84
C ASN A 67 -11.22 8.47 -7.40
N ILE A 68 -9.90 8.35 -7.29
CA ILE A 68 -9.19 8.28 -6.01
C ILE A 68 -9.33 9.61 -5.28
N THR A 69 -9.45 9.54 -3.97
CA THR A 69 -9.59 10.69 -3.06
C THR A 69 -8.44 10.79 -2.07
N ASP A 70 -7.88 9.66 -1.68
CA ASP A 70 -6.78 9.55 -0.70
C ASP A 70 -5.68 8.63 -1.23
N LEU A 71 -4.42 9.08 -1.10
CA LEU A 71 -3.22 8.36 -1.55
C LEU A 71 -2.43 7.73 -0.38
N SER A 72 -2.95 7.84 0.85
CA SER A 72 -2.34 7.27 2.05
C SER A 72 -2.12 5.77 1.90
N GLY A 73 -0.96 5.30 2.35
CA GLY A 73 -0.46 3.94 2.20
C GLY A 73 0.54 3.79 1.04
N LEU A 74 0.58 4.72 0.07
CA LEU A 74 1.60 4.74 -0.99
C LEU A 74 2.99 5.18 -0.49
N GLU A 75 3.11 5.76 0.70
CA GLU A 75 4.41 6.13 1.29
C GLU A 75 5.36 4.94 1.45
N LYS A 76 4.82 3.71 1.53
CA LYS A 76 5.62 2.48 1.59
C LYS A 76 6.07 1.99 0.20
N ALA A 77 5.66 2.64 -0.89
CA ALA A 77 5.96 2.27 -2.27
C ALA A 77 7.36 2.73 -2.70
N ASN A 78 8.38 2.27 -1.98
CA ASN A 78 9.77 2.75 -2.13
C ASN A 78 10.36 2.50 -3.54
N ASN A 79 9.86 1.49 -4.26
CA ASN A 79 10.31 1.16 -5.61
C ASN A 79 9.38 1.72 -6.70
N LEU A 80 8.39 2.56 -6.34
CA LEU A 80 7.45 3.13 -7.29
C LEU A 80 8.16 4.20 -8.13
N GLU A 81 8.37 3.88 -9.40
CA GLU A 81 9.05 4.75 -10.36
C GLU A 81 8.05 5.64 -11.09
N TYR A 82 6.85 5.13 -11.36
CA TYR A 82 5.85 5.81 -12.16
C TYR A 82 4.44 5.57 -11.60
N ILE A 83 3.66 6.65 -11.53
CA ILE A 83 2.23 6.60 -11.23
C ILE A 83 1.46 7.43 -12.24
N ASP A 84 0.37 6.85 -12.73
CA ASP A 84 -0.62 7.54 -13.55
C ASP A 84 -1.86 7.83 -12.73
N LEU A 85 -2.07 9.11 -12.39
CA LEU A 85 -3.24 9.60 -11.68
C LEU A 85 -4.17 10.44 -12.58
N ARG A 86 -4.04 10.34 -13.92
CA ARG A 86 -4.86 11.11 -14.85
C ARG A 86 -6.34 10.88 -14.59
N ASP A 87 -7.12 11.94 -14.73
CA ASP A 87 -8.58 11.90 -14.55
C ASP A 87 -9.06 11.49 -13.13
N ASN A 88 -8.24 11.72 -12.09
CA ASN A 88 -8.70 11.66 -10.70
C ASN A 88 -8.99 13.07 -10.15
N GLN A 89 -10.14 13.62 -10.52
CA GLN A 89 -10.54 15.00 -10.18
C GLN A 89 -10.81 15.21 -8.69
N SER A 90 -11.00 14.13 -7.92
CA SER A 90 -11.36 14.19 -6.51
C SER A 90 -10.15 14.20 -5.57
N ILE A 91 -8.92 14.02 -6.07
CA ILE A 91 -7.71 14.11 -5.24
C ILE A 91 -7.52 15.57 -4.81
N LYS A 92 -7.66 15.81 -3.51
CA LYS A 92 -7.31 17.09 -2.89
C LYS A 92 -5.86 17.01 -2.43
N ASN A 93 -5.13 18.13 -2.50
CA ASN A 93 -3.76 18.24 -1.98
C ASN A 93 -2.75 17.29 -2.63
N LEU A 94 -2.94 16.95 -3.91
CA LEU A 94 -2.06 16.08 -4.68
C LEU A 94 -0.57 16.43 -4.48
N PHE A 95 -0.22 17.72 -4.52
CA PHE A 95 1.16 18.18 -4.37
C PHE A 95 1.80 17.81 -3.01
N GLU A 96 1.08 17.97 -1.90
CA GLU A 96 1.57 17.67 -0.56
C GLU A 96 1.86 16.17 -0.38
N ILE A 97 0.96 15.32 -0.89
CA ILE A 97 1.09 13.86 -0.78
C ILE A 97 2.24 13.36 -1.64
N LEU A 98 2.40 13.92 -2.84
CA LEU A 98 3.49 13.54 -3.75
C LEU A 98 4.88 13.91 -3.20
N ASN A 99 4.99 14.97 -2.39
CA ASN A 99 6.25 15.35 -1.75
C ASN A 99 6.70 14.34 -0.67
N GLN A 100 5.78 13.54 -0.12
CA GLN A 100 6.08 12.50 0.86
C GLN A 100 6.59 11.19 0.22
N LEU A 101 6.55 11.07 -1.11
CA LEU A 101 6.95 9.86 -1.82
C LEU A 101 8.45 9.90 -2.20
N PRO A 102 9.26 8.90 -1.78
CA PRO A 102 10.71 9.01 -1.82
C PRO A 102 11.35 8.97 -3.22
N CYS A 103 10.68 8.53 -4.29
CA CYS A 103 11.32 8.31 -5.60
C CYS A 103 10.42 8.50 -6.83
N LEU A 104 9.31 9.24 -6.70
CA LEU A 104 8.28 9.23 -7.72
C LEU A 104 8.59 10.15 -8.92
N LYS A 105 8.68 9.59 -10.13
CA LYS A 105 8.64 10.38 -11.39
C LYS A 105 7.19 10.53 -11.82
N LEU A 106 6.69 11.76 -11.77
CA LEU A 106 5.32 12.08 -12.12
C LEU A 106 5.19 12.34 -13.62
N SER A 107 4.23 11.67 -14.26
CA SER A 107 3.71 12.13 -15.55
C SER A 107 2.38 12.82 -15.30
N GLN A 108 2.44 14.07 -14.83
CA GLN A 108 1.32 14.98 -14.94
C GLN A 108 1.37 15.60 -16.34
N SER A 109 0.26 15.51 -17.05
CA SER A 109 0.09 16.04 -18.40
C SER A 109 0.49 17.52 -18.46
N GLY A 110 1.57 17.84 -19.20
CA GLY A 110 1.87 19.20 -19.67
C GLY A 110 3.06 19.93 -19.03
N THR A 111 3.58 19.51 -17.87
CA THR A 111 4.81 20.08 -17.31
C THR A 111 5.67 18.97 -16.73
N THR A 112 6.78 18.73 -17.41
CA THR A 112 7.88 17.87 -17.00
C THR A 112 8.50 18.42 -15.71
N LEU A 113 7.94 18.07 -14.55
CA LEU A 113 8.64 18.19 -13.27
C LEU A 113 9.45 16.91 -13.06
N ILE A 114 10.66 16.96 -13.63
CA ILE A 114 11.75 16.08 -13.24
C ILE A 114 12.14 16.53 -11.84
N LYS A 115 12.00 15.64 -10.86
CA LYS A 115 12.63 15.82 -9.56
C LYS A 115 14.13 15.58 -9.79
N ASP A 116 14.89 16.66 -9.97
CA ASP A 116 16.35 16.64 -9.79
C ASP A 116 16.68 16.28 -8.32
#